data_AF-A0A2T4V821-F1
#
_entry.id   AF-A0A2T4V821-F1
#
_cell.length_a   1.000
_cell.length_b   1.000
_cell.length_c   1.000
_cell.angle_alpha   90.00
_cell.angle_beta   90.00
_cell.angle_gamma   90.00
#
_symmetry.space_group_name_H-M   'P 1'
#
loop_
_entity.id
_entity.type
_entity.pdbx_description
1 polymer ?
#
loop_
_entity_poly.entity_id
_entity_poly.type
_entity_poly.pdbx_seq_one_letter_code
_entity_poly.pdbx_strand_id
1 'polypeptide(L)'
;MYTFGGFEVFGSRKVPKEKLLALVGDGLPAPGTRLDESVDFGKLLGESKKRLTSAHSFAQCTYSVGVDLETNILRLTVDLVDEGDEWRMRFSPAPQGDVADPEGLIAAWGDFLTAYWKLRNAGALPSGFGSCRAFSCFGRFDHPELAPLEPRFVEGVPRNFDALVRVLREDRDEGKRMSAVNLLAYGPSREQVLQALLPSVRDPAQGVRNEVLRVFGAMQKDQPRVIIPLEKVLEALWFPTTPDRNKAAWALVRILETEGAIHREQILEKAGEPLLEMVAMQVRTDREPAHKVLTLLAGRDLGEDGEVWRQWAQTVAQIARPKAR
;
A
#
# COMPACT_ATOMS: atom_id res chain seq x y z
N MET A 1 -3.07 23.26 5.05
CA MET A 1 -2.08 23.89 4.17
C MET A 1 -0.80 23.05 4.24
N TYR A 2 -0.24 22.65 3.10
CA TYR A 2 0.89 21.72 3.04
C TYR A 2 2.14 22.41 2.48
N THR A 3 3.31 21.92 2.86
CA THR A 3 4.59 22.32 2.27
C THR A 3 5.08 21.22 1.33
N PHE A 4 5.47 21.56 0.11
CA PHE A 4 6.03 20.60 -0.83
C PHE A 4 7.43 20.17 -0.37
N GLY A 5 7.62 18.88 -0.11
CA GLY A 5 8.85 18.27 0.37
C GLY A 5 9.74 17.70 -0.74
N GLY A 6 9.36 17.86 -2.01
CA GLY A 6 10.06 17.31 -3.16
C GLY A 6 9.38 16.07 -3.75
N PHE A 7 10.10 15.44 -4.67
CA PHE A 7 9.63 14.28 -5.41
C PHE A 7 10.73 13.26 -5.62
N GLU A 8 10.32 12.03 -5.90
CA GLU A 8 11.18 10.93 -6.29
C GLU A 8 10.51 10.05 -7.36
N VAL A 9 11.27 9.13 -7.94
CA VAL A 9 10.80 8.19 -8.97
C VAL A 9 11.03 6.76 -8.51
N PHE A 10 10.13 5.87 -8.89
CA PHE A 10 10.21 4.44 -8.55
C PHE A 10 9.88 3.56 -9.76
N GLY A 11 10.66 2.50 -9.98
CA GLY A 11 10.26 1.34 -10.78
C GLY A 11 10.64 1.37 -12.27
N SER A 12 11.24 2.44 -12.80
CA SER A 12 11.84 2.39 -14.13
C SER A 12 13.24 1.78 -14.05
N ARG A 13 13.52 0.83 -14.94
CA ARG A 13 14.80 0.14 -15.11
C ARG A 13 15.47 0.46 -16.43
N LYS A 14 14.74 1.04 -17.38
CA LYS A 14 15.24 1.40 -18.71
C LYS A 14 15.75 2.84 -18.80
N VAL A 15 15.20 3.74 -17.99
CA VAL A 15 15.56 5.16 -18.03
C VAL A 15 16.39 5.51 -16.79
N PRO A 16 17.58 6.13 -16.95
CA PRO A 16 18.37 6.58 -15.81
C PRO A 16 17.59 7.51 -14.88
N LYS A 17 17.71 7.27 -13.56
CA LYS A 17 16.98 7.99 -12.51
C LYS A 17 17.15 9.51 -12.62
N GLU A 18 18.35 9.98 -12.92
CA GLU A 18 18.69 11.40 -13.02
C GLU A 18 17.92 12.09 -14.15
N LYS A 19 17.72 11.38 -15.27
CA LYS A 19 16.94 11.91 -16.41
C LYS A 19 15.46 12.02 -16.06
N LEU A 20 14.92 11.01 -15.38
CA LEU A 20 13.54 11.02 -14.91
C LEU A 20 13.31 12.15 -13.92
N LEU A 21 14.23 12.33 -12.96
CA LEU A 21 14.14 13.40 -11.97
C LEU A 21 14.17 14.79 -12.63
N ALA A 22 15.02 15.00 -13.62
CA ALA A 22 15.08 16.26 -14.37
C ALA A 22 13.76 16.55 -15.11
N LEU A 23 13.18 15.56 -15.79
CA LEU A 23 11.92 15.70 -16.52
C LEU A 23 10.72 15.96 -15.60
N VAL A 24 10.66 15.24 -14.47
CA VAL A 24 9.58 15.39 -13.49
C VAL A 24 9.65 16.76 -12.82
N GLY A 25 10.86 17.17 -12.40
CA GLY A 25 11.10 18.38 -11.62
C GLY A 25 10.97 19.68 -12.41
N ASP A 26 11.19 19.65 -13.72
CA ASP A 26 10.92 20.82 -14.56
C ASP A 26 9.48 21.29 -14.35
N GLY A 27 9.28 22.56 -14.01
CA GLY A 27 7.97 23.16 -13.71
C GLY A 27 7.31 22.77 -12.37
N LEU A 28 7.88 21.86 -11.57
CA LEU A 28 7.39 21.62 -10.21
C LEU A 28 7.96 22.66 -9.23
N PRO A 29 7.25 22.98 -8.12
CA PRO A 29 7.76 23.90 -7.11
C PRO A 29 9.05 23.38 -6.46
N ALA A 30 9.87 24.28 -5.93
CA ALA A 30 11.03 23.87 -5.14
C ALA A 30 10.59 23.21 -3.81
N PRO A 31 11.34 22.24 -3.28
CA PRO A 31 11.13 21.79 -1.91
C PRO A 31 11.15 22.97 -0.93
N GLY A 32 10.19 22.99 0.00
CA GLY A 32 9.93 24.11 0.92
C GLY A 32 8.84 25.08 0.45
N THR A 33 8.37 25.00 -0.80
CA THR A 33 7.26 25.83 -1.27
C THR A 33 5.95 25.47 -0.55
N ARG A 34 5.24 26.48 -0.05
CA ARG A 34 3.89 26.32 0.48
C ARG A 34 2.89 26.12 -0.66
N LEU A 35 2.06 25.09 -0.54
CA LEU A 35 0.96 24.82 -1.45
C LEU A 35 -0.30 25.44 -0.85
N ASP A 36 -0.69 26.60 -1.38
CA ASP A 36 -1.93 27.31 -1.08
C ASP A 36 -2.85 27.33 -2.30
N GLU A 37 -3.99 28.03 -2.20
CA GLU A 37 -5.01 28.10 -3.26
C GLU A 37 -4.50 28.79 -4.55
N SER A 38 -3.39 29.53 -4.49
CA SER A 38 -2.79 30.16 -5.68
C SER A 38 -1.95 29.19 -6.52
N VAL A 39 -1.57 28.04 -5.95
CA VAL A 39 -0.78 27.00 -6.63
C VAL A 39 -1.73 25.92 -7.13
N ASP A 40 -2.00 25.91 -8.44
CA ASP A 40 -2.70 24.80 -9.09
C ASP A 40 -1.76 23.59 -9.23
N PHE A 41 -1.52 22.92 -8.12
CA PHE A 41 -0.60 21.77 -8.06
C PHE A 41 -1.07 20.64 -8.98
N GLY A 42 -2.39 20.44 -9.13
CA GLY A 42 -2.95 19.44 -10.03
C GLY A 42 -2.56 19.68 -11.49
N LYS A 43 -2.63 20.92 -11.96
CA LYS A 43 -2.14 21.31 -13.28
C LYS A 43 -0.63 21.06 -13.44
N LEU A 44 0.18 21.43 -12.44
CA LEU A 44 1.63 21.19 -12.47
C LEU A 44 1.97 19.70 -12.58
N LEU A 45 1.27 18.84 -11.83
CA LEU A 45 1.43 17.38 -11.94
C LEU A 45 1.01 16.88 -13.33
N GLY A 46 -0.07 17.42 -13.89
CA GLY A 46 -0.54 17.07 -15.24
C GLY A 46 0.47 17.44 -16.33
N GLU A 47 1.09 18.61 -16.24
CA GLU A 47 2.15 19.05 -17.17
C GLU A 47 3.43 18.23 -17.01
N SER A 48 3.83 17.92 -15.78
CA SER A 48 4.97 17.04 -15.46
C SER A 48 4.78 15.66 -16.07
N LYS A 49 3.60 15.05 -15.87
CA LYS A 49 3.26 13.75 -16.46
C LYS A 49 3.32 13.79 -17.99
N LYS A 50 2.78 14.84 -18.63
CA LYS A 50 2.83 15.00 -20.10
C LYS A 50 4.26 15.06 -20.63
N ARG A 51 5.15 15.83 -19.98
CA ARG A 51 6.57 15.90 -20.36
C ARG A 51 7.22 14.52 -20.28
N LEU A 52 7.01 13.84 -19.17
CA LEU A 52 7.58 12.52 -18.91
C LEU A 52 7.13 11.49 -19.96
N THR A 53 5.82 11.40 -20.22
CA THR A 53 5.26 10.43 -21.19
C THR A 53 5.48 10.81 -22.65
N SER A 54 5.88 12.05 -22.94
CA SER A 54 6.28 12.44 -24.30
C SER A 54 7.74 12.10 -24.60
N ALA A 55 8.60 12.14 -23.58
CA ALA A 55 10.03 11.82 -23.70
C ALA A 55 10.30 10.30 -23.71
N HIS A 56 9.48 9.52 -22.98
CA HIS A 56 9.66 8.10 -22.79
C HIS A 56 8.32 7.35 -22.78
N SER A 57 8.32 6.13 -23.30
CA SER A 57 7.14 5.26 -23.30
C SER A 57 7.14 4.37 -22.05
N PHE A 58 6.03 4.38 -21.33
CA PHE A 58 5.81 3.59 -20.11
C PHE A 58 4.49 2.85 -20.25
N ALA A 59 4.45 1.61 -19.80
CA ALA A 59 3.20 0.87 -19.66
C ALA A 59 2.31 1.48 -18.56
N GLN A 60 2.90 2.11 -17.54
CA GLN A 60 2.18 2.90 -16.54
C GLN A 60 3.02 4.07 -16.01
N CYS A 61 2.35 5.20 -15.78
CA CYS A 61 2.91 6.36 -15.09
C CYS A 61 1.85 6.93 -14.12
N THR A 62 2.11 6.80 -12.82
CA THR A 62 1.20 7.24 -11.75
C THR A 62 1.93 8.16 -10.79
N TYR A 63 1.21 9.15 -10.26
CA TYR A 63 1.73 10.11 -9.30
C TYR A 63 1.08 9.80 -7.95
N SER A 64 1.87 9.31 -7.00
CA SER A 64 1.44 8.95 -5.66
C SER A 64 1.82 10.06 -4.68
N VAL A 65 0.84 10.60 -3.98
CA VAL A 65 1.05 11.69 -3.02
C VAL A 65 1.12 11.12 -1.60
N GLY A 66 2.27 11.28 -0.96
CA GLY A 66 2.47 10.99 0.46
C GLY A 66 2.37 12.28 1.27
N VAL A 67 1.63 12.26 2.37
CA VAL A 67 1.53 13.39 3.29
C VAL A 67 1.96 12.94 4.67
N ASP A 68 2.95 13.62 5.23
CA ASP A 68 3.24 13.57 6.65
C ASP A 68 2.29 14.54 7.36
N LEU A 69 1.37 13.99 8.14
CA LEU A 69 0.33 14.77 8.83
C LEU A 69 0.85 15.48 10.08
N GLU A 70 1.99 15.07 10.63
CA GLU A 70 2.61 15.74 11.78
C GLU A 70 3.32 17.01 11.32
N THR A 71 4.05 16.91 10.22
CA THR A 71 4.84 18.03 9.67
C THR A 71 4.11 18.83 8.59
N ASN A 72 2.95 18.35 8.12
CA ASN A 72 2.24 18.86 6.94
C ASN A 72 3.12 18.94 5.69
N ILE A 73 4.08 18.02 5.54
CA ILE A 73 4.93 17.94 4.36
C ILE A 73 4.33 16.94 3.36
N LEU A 74 4.10 17.42 2.14
CA LEU A 74 3.64 16.64 1.00
C LEU A 74 4.84 16.21 0.16
N ARG A 75 4.99 14.93 -0.13
CA ARG A 75 6.00 14.39 -1.06
C ARG A 75 5.33 13.62 -2.18
N LEU A 76 5.97 13.64 -3.34
CA LEU A 76 5.49 12.96 -4.53
C LEU A 76 6.38 11.77 -4.89
N THR A 77 5.78 10.60 -5.11
CA THR A 77 6.43 9.48 -5.77
C THR A 77 5.86 9.35 -7.18
N VAL A 78 6.72 9.36 -8.19
CA VAL A 78 6.33 9.05 -9.58
C VAL A 78 6.61 7.58 -9.85
N ASP A 79 5.52 6.82 -9.88
CA ASP A 79 5.46 5.38 -10.05
C ASP A 79 5.46 5.00 -11.52
N LEU A 80 6.47 4.24 -11.95
CA LEU A 80 6.72 3.90 -13.35
C LEU A 80 6.76 2.40 -13.58
N VAL A 81 6.13 1.99 -14.69
CA VAL A 81 6.31 0.67 -15.29
C VAL A 81 6.76 0.86 -16.72
N ASP A 82 7.97 0.37 -17.03
CA ASP A 82 8.49 0.41 -18.39
C ASP A 82 7.67 -0.52 -19.31
N GLU A 83 7.64 -0.22 -20.61
CA GLU A 83 7.12 -1.18 -21.58
C GLU A 83 7.90 -2.50 -21.51
N GLY A 84 7.23 -3.65 -21.61
CA GLY A 84 7.82 -4.98 -21.41
C GLY A 84 7.87 -5.45 -19.95
N ASP A 85 7.59 -4.56 -18.99
CA ASP A 85 7.50 -4.86 -17.56
C ASP A 85 6.05 -5.01 -17.06
N GLU A 86 5.08 -5.18 -17.96
CA GLU A 86 3.64 -5.29 -17.65
C GLU A 86 3.29 -6.51 -16.78
N TRP A 87 4.24 -7.44 -16.61
CA TRP A 87 4.10 -8.53 -15.65
C TRP A 87 3.83 -8.04 -14.21
N ARG A 88 4.29 -6.82 -13.88
CA ARG A 88 4.01 -6.13 -12.60
C ARG A 88 2.57 -5.65 -12.45
N MET A 89 1.79 -5.69 -13.53
CA MET A 89 0.43 -5.15 -13.63
C MET A 89 -0.56 -6.20 -14.12
N ARG A 90 -0.26 -7.49 -13.93
CA ARG A 90 -1.15 -8.60 -14.27
C ARG A 90 -2.29 -8.71 -13.25
N PHE A 91 -3.15 -7.72 -13.24
CA PHE A 91 -4.35 -7.66 -12.43
C PHE A 91 -5.50 -8.47 -13.05
N SER A 92 -6.47 -8.81 -12.22
CA SER A 92 -7.73 -9.42 -12.64
C SER A 92 -8.53 -8.46 -13.52
N PRO A 93 -9.37 -8.96 -14.45
CA PRO A 93 -10.26 -8.13 -15.24
C PRO A 93 -11.19 -7.28 -14.35
N ALA A 94 -11.52 -6.07 -14.81
CA ALA A 94 -12.51 -5.21 -14.17
C ALA A 94 -13.88 -5.90 -14.12
N PRO A 95 -14.46 -6.13 -12.92
CA PRO A 95 -15.81 -6.65 -12.80
C PRO A 95 -16.82 -5.70 -13.45
N GLN A 96 -17.92 -6.25 -13.96
CA GLN A 96 -18.94 -5.50 -14.70
C GLN A 96 -20.34 -5.59 -14.05
N GLY A 97 -20.45 -6.33 -12.95
CA GLY A 97 -21.71 -6.53 -12.25
C GLY A 97 -22.22 -5.27 -11.55
N ASP A 98 -23.40 -5.39 -10.98
CA ASP A 98 -23.98 -4.45 -10.03
C ASP A 98 -24.60 -5.30 -8.91
N VAL A 99 -23.95 -5.29 -7.76
CA VAL A 99 -24.33 -6.12 -6.62
C VAL A 99 -25.09 -5.23 -5.64
N ALA A 100 -26.26 -5.71 -5.20
CA ALA A 100 -27.05 -5.02 -4.20
C ALA A 100 -26.28 -4.89 -2.87
N ASP A 101 -26.52 -3.79 -2.15
CA ASP A 101 -25.92 -3.55 -0.84
C ASP A 101 -26.51 -4.51 0.22
N PRO A 102 -25.72 -5.44 0.78
CA PRO A 102 -26.23 -6.45 1.72
C PRO A 102 -26.66 -5.79 3.03
N GLU A 103 -27.96 -5.79 3.33
CA GLU A 103 -28.55 -5.13 4.52
C GLU A 103 -28.16 -3.64 4.67
N GLY A 104 -27.75 -2.96 3.59
CA GLY A 104 -27.28 -1.58 3.64
C GLY A 104 -25.93 -1.39 4.35
N LEU A 105 -25.11 -2.43 4.44
CA LEU A 105 -23.82 -2.40 5.13
C LEU A 105 -22.79 -1.51 4.43
N ILE A 106 -22.78 -1.47 3.09
CA ILE A 106 -21.88 -0.62 2.31
C ILE A 106 -22.25 0.86 2.52
N ALA A 107 -23.54 1.19 2.45
CA ALA A 107 -24.02 2.54 2.77
C ALA A 107 -23.64 2.95 4.21
N ALA A 108 -23.86 2.07 5.19
CA ALA A 108 -23.49 2.34 6.57
C ALA A 108 -21.97 2.53 6.76
N TRP A 109 -21.14 1.83 5.99
CA TRP A 109 -19.70 2.08 5.97
C TRP A 109 -19.37 3.47 5.38
N GLY A 110 -20.08 3.90 4.35
CA GLY A 110 -19.99 5.26 3.80
C GLY A 110 -20.33 6.35 4.83
N ASP A 111 -21.38 6.13 5.62
CA ASP A 111 -21.77 7.03 6.72
C ASP A 111 -20.66 7.11 7.78
N PHE A 112 -20.08 5.95 8.14
CA PHE A 112 -18.92 5.90 9.05
C PHE A 112 -17.74 6.69 8.50
N LEU A 113 -17.34 6.49 7.24
CA LEU A 113 -16.23 7.22 6.64
C LEU A 113 -16.48 8.73 6.64
N THR A 114 -17.72 9.15 6.33
CA THR A 114 -18.11 10.56 6.35
C THR A 114 -17.97 11.17 7.74
N ALA A 115 -18.50 10.50 8.78
CA ALA A 115 -18.37 10.94 10.16
C ALA A 115 -16.90 10.95 10.62
N TYR A 116 -16.14 9.89 10.31
CA TYR A 116 -14.73 9.76 10.67
C TYR A 116 -13.89 10.91 10.09
N TRP A 117 -14.01 11.19 8.79
CA TRP A 117 -13.25 12.25 8.14
C TRP A 117 -13.64 13.64 8.63
N LYS A 118 -14.93 13.88 8.91
CA LYS A 118 -15.40 15.12 9.54
C LYS A 118 -14.70 15.35 10.89
N LEU A 119 -14.71 14.36 11.77
CA LEU A 119 -14.08 14.45 13.09
C LEU A 119 -12.57 14.61 12.99
N ARG A 120 -11.92 13.85 12.10
CA ARG A 120 -10.47 13.93 11.89
C ARG A 120 -10.06 15.32 11.40
N ASN A 121 -10.77 15.88 10.44
CA ASN A 121 -10.47 17.21 9.88
C ASN A 121 -10.73 18.32 10.91
N ALA A 122 -11.64 18.10 11.86
CA ALA A 122 -11.88 18.99 12.98
C ALA A 122 -10.86 18.83 14.13
N GLY A 123 -9.92 17.87 14.04
CA GLY A 123 -8.97 17.56 15.12
C GLY A 123 -9.62 16.92 16.35
N ALA A 124 -10.85 16.41 16.22
CA ALA A 124 -11.63 15.84 17.33
C ALA A 124 -11.26 14.38 17.66
N LEU A 125 -10.40 13.76 16.85
CA LEU A 125 -9.90 12.41 17.12
C LEU A 125 -8.49 12.49 17.74
N PRO A 126 -8.25 11.81 18.88
CA PRO A 126 -6.92 11.70 19.46
C PRO A 126 -5.90 11.13 18.46
N SER A 127 -4.64 11.50 18.64
CA SER A 127 -3.52 10.87 17.91
C SER A 127 -3.41 9.38 18.25
N GLY A 128 -2.90 8.60 17.30
CA GLY A 128 -2.72 7.15 17.44
C GLY A 128 -3.88 6.30 16.91
N PHE A 129 -3.76 4.99 17.17
CA PHE A 129 -4.75 4.00 16.75
C PHE A 129 -5.86 3.89 17.79
N GLY A 130 -7.12 3.96 17.36
CA GLY A 130 -8.24 3.62 18.24
C GLY A 130 -8.56 2.13 18.21
N SER A 131 -9.64 1.74 18.87
CA SER A 131 -10.09 0.35 18.95
C SER A 131 -11.26 0.07 18.00
N CYS A 132 -11.34 -1.19 17.58
CA CYS A 132 -12.51 -1.81 16.98
C CYS A 132 -12.46 -3.32 17.18
N ARG A 133 -13.58 -3.99 16.89
CA ARG A 133 -13.77 -5.45 17.00
C ARG A 133 -13.37 -6.22 15.74
N ALA A 134 -13.05 -5.54 14.64
CA ALA A 134 -12.56 -6.18 13.42
C ALA A 134 -11.11 -6.68 13.55
N PHE A 135 -10.70 -7.64 12.71
CA PHE A 135 -9.31 -8.05 12.60
C PHE A 135 -8.39 -6.97 12.03
N SER A 136 -8.95 -5.97 11.34
CA SER A 136 -8.25 -4.81 10.80
C SER A 136 -9.08 -3.56 11.02
N CYS A 137 -8.48 -2.55 11.65
CA CYS A 137 -9.14 -1.31 12.00
C CYS A 137 -8.75 -0.19 11.03
N PHE A 138 -9.67 0.27 10.17
CA PHE A 138 -9.42 1.45 9.33
C PHE A 138 -9.40 2.73 10.17
N GLY A 139 -10.32 2.85 11.11
CA GLY A 139 -10.50 4.03 11.97
C GLY A 139 -10.58 3.65 13.43
N ARG A 140 -11.60 4.17 14.12
CA ARG A 140 -11.80 3.96 15.55
C ARG A 140 -13.28 4.05 15.91
N PHE A 141 -13.70 3.30 16.94
CA PHE A 141 -15.07 3.27 17.44
C PHE A 141 -15.17 3.59 18.94
N ASP A 142 -14.13 4.17 19.52
CA ASP A 142 -14.10 4.68 20.89
C ASP A 142 -14.56 6.14 21.01
N HIS A 143 -14.82 6.84 19.90
CA HIS A 143 -15.41 8.17 19.89
C HIS A 143 -16.95 8.09 19.98
N PRO A 144 -17.65 8.91 20.80
CA PRO A 144 -19.11 8.83 20.98
C PRO A 144 -19.95 8.93 19.70
N GLU A 145 -19.50 9.68 18.70
CA GLU A 145 -20.19 9.77 17.39
C GLU A 145 -19.95 8.55 16.48
N LEU A 146 -18.85 7.81 16.68
CA LEU A 146 -18.51 6.65 15.85
C LEU A 146 -18.96 5.34 16.49
N ALA A 147 -18.87 5.23 17.83
CA ALA A 147 -19.19 4.03 18.58
C ALA A 147 -20.56 3.39 18.22
N PRO A 148 -21.66 4.16 18.04
CA PRO A 148 -22.96 3.59 17.71
C PRO A 148 -23.03 2.93 16.32
N LEU A 149 -22.07 3.18 15.44
CA LEU A 149 -22.04 2.62 14.08
C LEU A 149 -21.46 1.20 14.05
N GLU A 150 -20.56 0.85 14.99
CA GLU A 150 -19.87 -0.44 14.98
C GLU A 150 -20.78 -1.66 15.15
N PRO A 151 -21.79 -1.67 16.06
CA PRO A 151 -22.63 -2.84 16.29
C PRO A 151 -23.27 -3.38 15.01
N ARG A 152 -23.66 -2.49 14.09
CA ARG A 152 -24.22 -2.89 12.79
C ARG A 152 -23.24 -3.73 11.98
N PHE A 153 -21.94 -3.41 12.01
CA PHE A 153 -20.92 -4.18 11.30
C PHE A 153 -20.64 -5.52 11.99
N VAL A 154 -20.51 -5.51 13.32
CA VAL A 154 -20.25 -6.73 14.09
C VAL A 154 -21.35 -7.77 13.94
N GLU A 155 -22.60 -7.33 13.90
CA GLU A 155 -23.74 -8.24 13.75
C GLU A 155 -24.06 -8.56 12.29
N GLY A 156 -24.00 -7.56 11.41
CA GLY A 156 -24.44 -7.67 10.02
C GLY A 156 -23.44 -8.37 9.11
N VAL A 157 -22.13 -8.17 9.31
CA VAL A 157 -21.11 -8.76 8.43
C VAL A 157 -21.12 -10.28 8.49
N PRO A 158 -21.12 -10.96 9.66
CA PRO A 158 -21.15 -12.43 9.68
C PRO A 158 -22.37 -13.03 8.97
N ARG A 159 -23.55 -12.38 9.07
CA ARG A 159 -24.77 -12.83 8.38
C ARG A 159 -24.72 -12.63 6.86
N ASN A 160 -24.01 -11.61 6.41
CA ASN A 160 -23.95 -11.20 5.00
C ASN A 160 -22.57 -11.46 4.38
N PHE A 161 -21.75 -12.31 4.99
CA PHE A 161 -20.35 -12.49 4.61
C PHE A 161 -20.21 -12.86 3.14
N ASP A 162 -20.94 -13.87 2.68
CA ASP A 162 -20.90 -14.31 1.28
C ASP A 162 -21.42 -13.25 0.31
N ALA A 163 -22.43 -12.46 0.71
CA ALA A 163 -22.94 -11.36 -0.10
C ALA A 163 -21.89 -10.24 -0.24
N LEU A 164 -21.15 -9.92 0.82
CA LEU A 164 -20.03 -8.98 0.78
C LEU A 164 -18.86 -9.51 -0.06
N VAL A 165 -18.60 -10.83 -0.02
CA VAL A 165 -17.63 -11.46 -0.93
C VAL A 165 -18.08 -11.28 -2.38
N ARG A 166 -19.36 -11.44 -2.69
CA ARG A 166 -19.88 -11.17 -4.04
C ARG A 166 -19.71 -9.71 -4.45
N VAL A 167 -19.99 -8.74 -3.56
CA VAL A 167 -19.69 -7.32 -3.83
C VAL A 167 -18.23 -7.15 -4.22
N LEU A 168 -17.30 -7.70 -3.43
CA LEU A 168 -15.85 -7.65 -3.70
C LEU A 168 -15.43 -8.32 -5.02
N ARG A 169 -16.20 -9.28 -5.53
CA ARG A 169 -15.81 -10.08 -6.72
C ARG A 169 -16.45 -9.58 -8.01
N GLU A 170 -17.68 -9.10 -7.92
CA GLU A 170 -18.56 -8.92 -9.08
C GLU A 170 -18.91 -7.45 -9.35
N ASP A 171 -18.91 -6.58 -8.33
CA ASP A 171 -19.40 -5.21 -8.47
C ASP A 171 -18.40 -4.33 -9.24
N ARG A 172 -18.90 -3.59 -10.24
CA ARG A 172 -18.10 -2.66 -11.05
C ARG A 172 -17.56 -1.48 -10.22
N ASP A 173 -18.26 -1.08 -9.18
CA ASP A 173 -17.91 0.06 -8.34
C ASP A 173 -16.74 -0.29 -7.41
N GLU A 174 -15.58 0.30 -7.67
CA GLU A 174 -14.37 0.07 -6.86
C GLU A 174 -14.51 0.56 -5.40
N GLY A 175 -15.32 1.58 -5.15
CA GLY A 175 -15.60 2.09 -3.81
C GLY A 175 -16.44 1.11 -2.99
N LYS A 176 -17.44 0.47 -3.61
CA LYS A 176 -18.16 -0.64 -2.98
C LYS A 176 -17.24 -1.82 -2.69
N ARG A 177 -16.40 -2.22 -3.66
CA ARG A 177 -15.42 -3.32 -3.45
C ARG A 177 -14.45 -3.00 -2.31
N MET A 178 -13.91 -1.78 -2.26
CA MET A 178 -13.02 -1.34 -1.19
C MET A 178 -13.72 -1.32 0.18
N SER A 179 -14.99 -0.89 0.23
CA SER A 179 -15.82 -0.93 1.44
C SER A 179 -16.07 -2.37 1.89
N ALA A 180 -16.33 -3.29 0.95
CA ALA A 180 -16.48 -4.70 1.25
C ALA A 180 -15.20 -5.30 1.87
N VAL A 181 -14.00 -4.94 1.42
CA VAL A 181 -12.75 -5.39 2.07
C VAL A 181 -12.69 -4.98 3.54
N ASN A 182 -13.00 -3.71 3.83
CA ASN A 182 -12.99 -3.19 5.20
C ASN A 182 -14.05 -3.86 6.08
N LEU A 183 -15.26 -4.06 5.55
CA LEU A 183 -16.34 -4.75 6.24
C LEU A 183 -16.01 -6.22 6.50
N LEU A 184 -15.44 -6.93 5.51
CA LEU A 184 -15.04 -8.33 5.65
C LEU A 184 -14.03 -8.54 6.77
N ALA A 185 -13.31 -7.52 7.24
CA ALA A 185 -12.47 -7.62 8.44
C ALA A 185 -13.25 -7.90 9.73
N TYR A 186 -14.57 -7.70 9.76
CA TYR A 186 -15.50 -8.16 10.82
C TYR A 186 -15.99 -9.59 10.60
N GLY A 187 -15.38 -10.34 9.68
CA GLY A 187 -15.78 -11.69 9.35
C GLY A 187 -15.66 -12.69 10.51
N PRO A 188 -16.27 -13.87 10.35
CA PRO A 188 -16.39 -14.88 11.40
C PRO A 188 -15.05 -15.47 11.88
N SER A 189 -14.04 -15.53 11.02
CA SER A 189 -12.70 -16.08 11.35
C SER A 189 -11.63 -15.50 10.43
N ARG A 190 -10.37 -15.47 10.88
CA ARG A 190 -9.23 -14.99 10.06
C ARG A 190 -9.08 -15.81 8.79
N GLU A 191 -9.30 -17.12 8.88
CA GLU A 191 -9.20 -18.05 7.76
C GLU A 191 -10.24 -17.73 6.69
N GLN A 192 -11.50 -17.51 7.07
CA GLN A 192 -12.56 -17.16 6.12
C GLN A 192 -12.30 -15.78 5.48
N VAL A 193 -11.86 -14.80 6.28
CA VAL A 193 -11.50 -13.46 5.75
C VAL A 193 -10.32 -13.56 4.78
N LEU A 194 -9.28 -14.30 5.13
CA LEU A 194 -8.13 -14.50 4.26
C LEU A 194 -8.55 -15.14 2.92
N GLN A 195 -9.30 -16.23 2.94
CA GLN A 195 -9.78 -16.90 1.72
C GLN A 195 -10.67 -15.97 0.88
N ALA A 196 -11.55 -15.23 1.54
CA ALA A 196 -12.43 -14.26 0.90
C ALA A 196 -11.66 -13.12 0.21
N LEU A 197 -10.55 -12.65 0.79
CA LEU A 197 -9.79 -11.50 0.27
C LEU A 197 -8.68 -11.89 -0.71
N LEU A 198 -8.13 -13.11 -0.62
CA LEU A 198 -6.94 -13.53 -1.35
C LEU A 198 -6.97 -13.27 -2.88
N PRO A 199 -8.04 -13.59 -3.62
CA PRO A 199 -8.06 -13.27 -5.05
C PRO A 199 -8.06 -11.76 -5.37
N SER A 200 -8.38 -10.89 -4.40
CA SER A 200 -8.37 -9.42 -4.56
C SER A 200 -7.02 -8.76 -4.33
N VAL A 201 -5.97 -9.53 -4.00
CA VAL A 201 -4.59 -9.01 -4.07
C VAL A 201 -4.30 -8.51 -5.49
N ARG A 202 -4.91 -9.11 -6.51
CA ARG A 202 -4.82 -8.67 -7.91
C ARG A 202 -6.06 -7.90 -8.39
N ASP A 203 -6.84 -7.28 -7.51
CA ASP A 203 -7.98 -6.45 -7.96
C ASP A 203 -7.47 -5.37 -8.95
N PRO A 204 -8.21 -5.05 -10.02
CA PRO A 204 -7.81 -4.00 -10.96
C PRO A 204 -7.72 -2.61 -10.30
N ALA A 205 -8.52 -2.34 -9.27
CA ALA A 205 -8.48 -1.09 -8.53
C ALA A 205 -7.42 -1.10 -7.43
N GLN A 206 -6.52 -0.13 -7.47
CA GLN A 206 -5.45 0.01 -6.47
C GLN A 206 -5.98 0.20 -5.04
N GLY A 207 -7.13 0.86 -4.87
CA GLY A 207 -7.73 1.06 -3.55
C GLY A 207 -8.09 -0.26 -2.87
N VAL A 208 -8.64 -1.20 -3.65
CA VAL A 208 -9.00 -2.55 -3.18
C VAL A 208 -7.74 -3.34 -2.80
N ARG A 209 -6.71 -3.36 -3.66
CA ARG A 209 -5.43 -4.05 -3.38
C ARG A 209 -4.77 -3.52 -2.11
N ASN A 210 -4.70 -2.20 -1.96
CA ASN A 210 -4.16 -1.54 -0.77
C ASN A 210 -4.90 -1.97 0.50
N GLU A 211 -6.24 -2.01 0.49
CA GLU A 211 -7.00 -2.47 1.67
C GLU A 211 -6.80 -3.96 1.95
N VAL A 212 -6.74 -4.80 0.92
CA VAL A 212 -6.50 -6.25 1.10
C VAL A 212 -5.15 -6.49 1.78
N LEU A 213 -4.09 -5.85 1.29
CA LEU A 213 -2.74 -5.98 1.85
C LEU A 213 -2.65 -5.40 3.26
N ARG A 214 -3.39 -4.31 3.55
CA ARG A 214 -3.52 -3.78 4.92
C ARG A 214 -4.16 -4.80 5.85
N VAL A 215 -5.29 -5.39 5.45
CA VAL A 215 -6.00 -6.40 6.25
C VAL A 215 -5.10 -7.63 6.47
N PHE A 216 -4.32 -8.05 5.48
CA PHE A 216 -3.36 -9.15 5.62
C PHE A 216 -2.33 -8.87 6.72
N GLY A 217 -1.68 -7.70 6.67
CA GLY A 217 -0.72 -7.30 7.70
C GLY A 217 -1.37 -7.21 9.09
N ALA A 218 -2.59 -6.68 9.19
CA ALA A 218 -3.30 -6.59 10.45
C ALA A 218 -3.68 -7.97 11.02
N MET A 219 -4.15 -8.90 10.18
CA MET A 219 -4.51 -10.26 10.59
C MET A 219 -3.30 -11.08 11.03
N GLN A 220 -2.14 -10.88 10.40
CA GLN A 220 -0.88 -11.57 10.76
C GLN A 220 -0.27 -11.05 12.06
N LYS A 221 -0.59 -9.81 12.46
CA LYS A 221 -0.04 -9.20 13.66
C LYS A 221 -0.36 -10.07 14.89
N ASP A 222 0.65 -10.27 15.73
CA ASP A 222 0.59 -11.02 16.99
C ASP A 222 0.11 -12.47 16.84
N GLN A 223 0.16 -13.03 15.62
CA GLN A 223 -0.16 -14.45 15.39
C GLN A 223 1.06 -15.34 15.69
N PRO A 224 0.85 -16.51 16.30
CA PRO A 224 1.93 -17.44 16.63
C PRO A 224 2.50 -18.17 15.40
N ARG A 225 1.83 -18.10 14.25
CA ARG A 225 2.22 -18.74 12.99
C ARG A 225 1.85 -17.84 11.81
N VAL A 226 2.53 -17.99 10.69
CA VAL A 226 2.19 -17.27 9.46
C VAL A 226 0.91 -17.86 8.87
N ILE A 227 -0.07 -16.99 8.63
CA ILE A 227 -1.34 -17.31 7.99
C ILE A 227 -1.44 -16.68 6.60
N ILE A 228 -0.75 -15.56 6.35
CA ILE A 228 -0.81 -14.89 5.05
C ILE A 228 0.17 -15.52 4.04
N PRO A 229 -0.21 -15.61 2.74
CA PRO A 229 0.62 -16.30 1.74
C PRO A 229 1.82 -15.44 1.31
N LEU A 230 3.03 -15.84 1.73
CA LEU A 230 4.29 -15.16 1.41
C LEU A 230 4.42 -14.79 -0.07
N GLU A 231 4.15 -15.74 -0.98
CA GLU A 231 4.26 -15.51 -2.43
C GLU A 231 3.41 -14.33 -2.94
N LYS A 232 2.22 -14.12 -2.37
CA LYS A 232 1.36 -12.99 -2.76
C LYS A 232 1.88 -11.66 -2.22
N VAL A 233 2.50 -11.69 -1.05
CA VAL A 233 3.15 -10.51 -0.48
C VAL A 233 4.39 -10.12 -1.30
N LEU A 234 5.23 -11.10 -1.68
CA LEU A 234 6.40 -10.85 -2.51
C LEU A 234 6.04 -10.36 -3.91
N GLU A 235 4.97 -10.91 -4.49
CA GLU A 235 4.43 -10.41 -5.75
C GLU A 235 3.99 -8.94 -5.64
N ALA A 236 3.25 -8.58 -4.59
CA ALA A 236 2.72 -7.22 -4.41
C ALA A 236 3.81 -6.15 -4.17
N LEU A 237 5.02 -6.53 -3.75
CA LEU A 237 6.16 -5.61 -3.68
C LEU A 237 6.60 -5.08 -5.06
N TRP A 238 6.21 -5.78 -6.14
CA TRP A 238 6.47 -5.35 -7.50
C TRP A 238 5.35 -4.52 -8.13
N PHE A 239 4.21 -4.40 -7.45
CA PHE A 239 3.08 -3.66 -8.00
C PHE A 239 3.43 -2.17 -8.20
N PRO A 240 2.79 -1.53 -9.18
CA PRO A 240 3.20 -0.24 -9.70
C PRO A 240 3.02 0.90 -8.71
N THR A 241 2.11 0.83 -7.73
CA THR A 241 1.79 1.98 -6.90
C THR A 241 2.37 1.90 -5.49
N THR A 242 2.77 3.05 -4.94
CA THR A 242 3.23 3.20 -3.56
C THR A 242 2.34 2.48 -2.52
N PRO A 243 0.99 2.64 -2.55
CA PRO A 243 0.12 1.97 -1.58
C PRO A 243 0.19 0.44 -1.64
N ASP A 244 0.35 -0.15 -2.83
CA ASP A 244 0.51 -1.60 -2.96
C ASP A 244 1.80 -2.05 -2.26
N ARG A 245 2.92 -1.41 -2.60
CA ARG A 245 4.25 -1.80 -2.11
C ARG A 245 4.42 -1.61 -0.62
N ASN A 246 3.99 -0.47 -0.06
CA ASN A 246 4.19 -0.25 1.37
C ASN A 246 3.31 -1.15 2.25
N LYS A 247 2.10 -1.52 1.80
CA LYS A 247 1.26 -2.48 2.55
C LYS A 247 1.82 -3.89 2.41
N ALA A 248 2.30 -4.28 1.22
CA ALA A 248 3.01 -5.53 1.04
C ALA A 248 4.27 -5.61 1.92
N ALA A 249 5.07 -4.55 1.98
CA ALA A 249 6.27 -4.51 2.83
C ALA A 249 5.91 -4.61 4.33
N TRP A 250 4.86 -3.93 4.79
CA TRP A 250 4.39 -4.10 6.18
C TRP A 250 3.84 -5.51 6.45
N ALA A 251 3.14 -6.13 5.50
CA ALA A 251 2.71 -7.51 5.63
C ALA A 251 3.92 -8.46 5.72
N LEU A 252 4.99 -8.21 4.94
CA LEU A 252 6.23 -8.97 5.00
C LEU A 252 6.97 -8.78 6.32
N VAL A 253 6.97 -7.58 6.90
CA VAL A 253 7.46 -7.36 8.27
C VAL A 253 6.77 -8.30 9.24
N ARG A 254 5.44 -8.45 9.15
CA ARG A 254 4.69 -9.33 10.07
C ARG A 254 5.03 -10.81 9.88
N ILE A 255 5.28 -11.25 8.64
CA ILE A 255 5.78 -12.61 8.37
C ILE A 255 7.13 -12.82 9.06
N LEU A 256 8.06 -11.88 8.89
CA LEU A 256 9.41 -11.96 9.44
C LEU A 256 9.44 -11.84 10.98
N GLU A 257 8.54 -11.07 11.57
CA GLU A 257 8.36 -11.03 13.03
C GLU A 257 7.88 -12.37 13.60
N THR A 258 7.10 -13.15 12.84
CA THR A 258 6.59 -14.45 13.27
C THR A 258 7.59 -15.59 13.00
N GLU A 259 8.20 -15.65 11.83
CA GLU A 259 9.03 -16.79 11.38
C GLU A 259 10.53 -16.49 11.34
N GLY A 260 10.95 -15.25 11.61
CA GLY A 260 12.34 -14.83 11.44
C GLY A 260 12.79 -14.86 9.98
N ALA A 261 14.09 -14.99 9.76
CA ALA A 261 14.71 -14.89 8.44
C ALA A 261 14.77 -16.23 7.67
N ILE A 262 13.88 -17.19 7.96
CA ILE A 262 13.94 -18.53 7.32
C ILE A 262 13.76 -18.46 5.79
N HIS A 263 13.02 -17.46 5.30
CA HIS A 263 12.77 -17.26 3.87
C HIS A 263 13.74 -16.24 3.23
N ARG A 264 14.88 -15.92 3.87
CA ARG A 264 15.78 -14.85 3.43
C ARG A 264 16.17 -14.94 1.95
N GLU A 265 16.61 -16.11 1.51
CA GLU A 265 17.07 -16.31 0.13
C GLU A 265 15.94 -16.08 -0.88
N GLN A 266 14.78 -16.70 -0.65
CA GLN A 266 13.59 -16.54 -1.47
C GLN A 266 13.11 -15.08 -1.52
N ILE A 267 13.13 -14.37 -0.39
CA ILE A 267 12.72 -12.96 -0.33
C ILE A 267 13.68 -12.08 -1.14
N LEU A 268 15.00 -12.26 -0.96
CA LEU A 268 16.00 -11.49 -1.68
C LEU A 268 15.99 -11.79 -3.18
N GLU A 269 15.81 -13.05 -3.56
CA GLU A 269 15.70 -13.46 -4.96
C GLU A 269 14.46 -12.88 -5.63
N LYS A 270 13.29 -13.02 -4.98
CA LYS A 270 12.01 -12.65 -5.60
C LYS A 270 11.65 -11.19 -5.44
N ALA A 271 12.10 -10.51 -4.39
CA ALA A 271 11.68 -9.14 -4.07
C ALA A 271 12.80 -8.28 -3.46
N GLY A 272 14.07 -8.70 -3.54
CA GLY A 272 15.18 -7.90 -3.02
C GLY A 272 15.32 -6.55 -3.72
N GLU A 273 15.19 -6.52 -5.05
CA GLU A 273 15.32 -5.28 -5.84
C GLU A 273 14.30 -4.19 -5.43
N PRO A 274 12.97 -4.43 -5.37
CA PRO A 274 12.03 -3.39 -4.95
C PRO A 274 12.24 -2.98 -3.49
N LEU A 275 12.66 -3.90 -2.60
CA LEU A 275 13.00 -3.55 -1.21
C LEU A 275 14.23 -2.61 -1.15
N LEU A 276 15.26 -2.87 -1.95
CA LEU A 276 16.48 -2.06 -2.04
C LEU A 276 16.22 -0.70 -2.70
N GLU A 277 15.25 -0.62 -3.60
CA GLU A 277 14.79 0.66 -4.14
C GLU A 277 13.99 1.44 -3.09
N MET A 278 13.04 0.79 -2.41
CA MET A 278 12.21 1.39 -1.35
C MET A 278 13.03 1.92 -0.17
N VAL A 279 14.05 1.17 0.31
CA VAL A 279 14.88 1.64 1.44
C VAL A 279 15.67 2.91 1.10
N ALA A 280 15.93 3.16 -0.19
CA ALA A 280 16.60 4.37 -0.67
C ALA A 280 15.64 5.54 -0.94
N MET A 281 14.33 5.37 -0.71
CA MET A 281 13.32 6.42 -0.93
C MET A 281 13.32 7.47 0.18
N GLN A 282 12.92 8.70 -0.14
CA GLN A 282 12.78 9.78 0.85
C GLN A 282 11.43 9.73 1.58
N VAL A 283 10.39 9.25 0.91
CA VAL A 283 9.07 9.08 1.49
C VAL A 283 9.10 7.99 2.55
N ARG A 284 8.98 8.41 3.82
CA ARG A 284 9.03 7.53 4.99
C ARG A 284 8.05 6.35 4.90
N THR A 285 6.86 6.56 4.35
CA THR A 285 5.85 5.50 4.25
C THR A 285 6.29 4.32 3.39
N ASP A 286 7.19 4.54 2.43
CA ASP A 286 7.76 3.49 1.58
C ASP A 286 9.09 2.98 2.15
N ARG A 287 9.96 3.89 2.61
CA ARG A 287 11.27 3.54 3.19
C ARG A 287 11.18 2.69 4.45
N GLU A 288 10.35 3.10 5.40
CA GLU A 288 10.29 2.49 6.74
C GLU A 288 10.01 0.97 6.72
N PRO A 289 8.97 0.47 6.03
CA PRO A 289 8.72 -0.96 6.02
C PRO A 289 9.83 -1.74 5.29
N ALA A 290 10.40 -1.20 4.20
CA ALA A 290 11.51 -1.86 3.51
C ALA A 290 12.77 -1.94 4.37
N HIS A 291 13.11 -0.86 5.06
CA HIS A 291 14.21 -0.83 6.04
C HIS A 291 14.02 -1.91 7.10
N LYS A 292 12.80 -2.01 7.66
CA LYS A 292 12.49 -3.02 8.69
C LYS A 292 12.57 -4.45 8.16
N VAL A 293 12.09 -4.71 6.94
CA VAL A 293 12.26 -6.01 6.28
C VAL A 293 13.75 -6.36 6.16
N LEU A 294 14.55 -5.47 5.59
CA LEU A 294 15.97 -5.73 5.38
C LEU A 294 16.75 -5.90 6.70
N THR A 295 16.38 -5.15 7.73
CA THR A 295 16.93 -5.30 9.09
C THR A 295 16.63 -6.67 9.69
N LEU A 296 15.37 -7.12 9.60
CA LEU A 296 14.98 -8.44 10.09
C LEU A 296 15.69 -9.56 9.32
N LEU A 297 15.84 -9.40 8.00
CA LEU A 297 16.58 -10.34 7.19
C LEU A 297 18.07 -10.37 7.55
N ALA A 298 18.70 -9.22 7.75
CA ALA A 298 20.12 -9.12 8.10
C ALA A 298 20.42 -9.52 9.56
N GLY A 299 19.41 -9.48 10.44
CA GLY A 299 19.56 -9.67 11.88
C GLY A 299 20.22 -8.48 12.60
N ARG A 300 20.43 -7.37 11.89
CA ARG A 300 20.99 -6.11 12.41
C ARG A 300 20.60 -4.95 11.50
N ASP A 301 20.56 -3.77 12.07
CA ASP A 301 20.40 -2.53 11.31
C ASP A 301 21.75 -2.15 10.65
N LEU A 302 21.73 -1.84 9.36
CA LEU A 302 22.90 -1.38 8.60
C LEU A 302 22.88 0.14 8.33
N GLY A 303 21.90 0.86 8.86
CA GLY A 303 21.71 2.30 8.72
C GLY A 303 20.83 2.68 7.53
N GLU A 304 20.72 3.99 7.27
CA GLU A 304 19.80 4.53 6.25
C GLU A 304 20.36 4.49 4.82
N ASP A 305 21.64 4.14 4.63
CA ASP A 305 22.28 4.16 3.31
C ASP A 305 21.85 2.94 2.46
N GLY A 306 21.06 3.20 1.42
CA GLY A 306 20.60 2.17 0.49
C GLY A 306 21.72 1.41 -0.21
N GLU A 307 22.90 2.01 -0.40
CA GLU A 307 24.04 1.33 -1.03
C GLU A 307 24.65 0.26 -0.12
N VAL A 308 24.71 0.51 1.19
CA VAL A 308 25.13 -0.48 2.19
C VAL A 308 24.21 -1.71 2.14
N TRP A 309 22.90 -1.48 2.02
CA TRP A 309 21.93 -2.57 1.86
C TRP A 309 22.12 -3.35 0.55
N ARG A 310 22.43 -2.69 -0.58
CA ARG A 310 22.72 -3.36 -1.85
C ARG A 310 23.94 -4.27 -1.75
N GLN A 311 25.03 -3.78 -1.17
CA GLN A 311 26.27 -4.54 -0.98
C GLN A 311 26.05 -5.77 -0.07
N TRP A 312 25.27 -5.60 1.00
CA TRP A 312 24.88 -6.71 1.86
C TRP A 312 24.07 -7.76 1.09
N ALA A 313 23.05 -7.36 0.34
CA ALA A 313 22.21 -8.28 -0.42
C ALA A 313 23.02 -9.06 -1.48
N GLN A 314 23.96 -8.39 -2.17
CA GLN A 314 24.89 -9.02 -3.10
C GLN A 314 25.79 -10.05 -2.42
N THR A 315 26.30 -9.73 -1.23
CA THR A 315 27.14 -10.66 -0.44
C THR A 315 26.36 -11.92 -0.08
N VAL A 316 25.10 -11.78 0.36
CA VAL A 316 24.22 -12.93 0.65
C VAL A 316 23.98 -13.77 -0.60
N ALA A 317 23.69 -13.15 -1.74
CA ALA A 317 23.47 -13.85 -3.00
C ALA A 317 24.72 -14.62 -3.50
N GLN A 318 25.92 -14.08 -3.27
CA GLN A 318 27.18 -14.75 -3.61
C GLN A 318 27.45 -15.97 -2.72
N ILE A 319 27.11 -15.91 -1.44
CA ILE A 319 27.24 -17.04 -0.51
C ILE A 319 26.27 -18.17 -0.89
N ALA A 320 25.06 -17.82 -1.32
CA ALA A 320 24.01 -18.80 -1.67
C ALA A 320 24.27 -19.55 -2.99
N ARG A 321 25.11 -19.04 -3.89
CA ARG A 321 25.50 -19.74 -5.13
C ARG A 321 26.69 -20.68 -4.84
N PRO A 322 26.51 -22.02 -4.81
CA PRO A 322 27.66 -22.90 -4.69
C PRO A 322 28.59 -22.67 -5.89
N LYS A 323 29.90 -22.58 -5.65
CA LYS A 323 30.89 -22.53 -6.73
C LYS A 323 30.66 -23.75 -7.63
N ALA A 324 30.22 -23.52 -8.86
CA ALA A 324 30.23 -24.55 -9.89
C ALA A 324 31.66 -25.08 -9.99
N ARG A 325 31.85 -26.36 -9.64
CA ARG A 325 33.10 -27.10 -9.85
C ARG A 325 33.03 -27.78 -11.20
#